data_AF-A0A534K2D2-F1
#
_entry.id   AF-A0A534K2D2-F1
#
_cell.length_a   1.000
_cell.length_b   1.000
_cell.length_c   1.000
_cell.angle_alpha   90.00
_cell.angle_beta   90.00
_cell.angle_gamma   90.00
#
_symmetry.space_group_name_H-M   'P 1'
#
loop_
_entity.id
_entity.type
_entity.pdbx_description
1 polymer ?
#
loop_
_entity_poly.entity_id
_entity_poly.type
_entity_poly.pdbx_seq_one_letter_code
_entity_poly.pdbx_strand_id
1 'polypeptide(L)'
;MDAATQDRLVATTFVTQTAFALAFAVLVLAATVFYAQYSGAVRWLLSVVFLMAAAYIVVRFVGMKARDPRALLPARRIELRATGDLRTLTTTLDRASAGLKYSQVMFAGRMKDAFLERVRVSHALSAEDLERARADPAALLEIVGDRELVVFLMESERNHRHWPDVLPYLPTRKSFVAEADRMLAKMEAWR
;
A
#
# COMPACT_ATOMS: atom_id res chain seq x y z
N MET A 1 -9.97 -11.45 -18.11
CA MET A 1 -8.69 -12.04 -17.65
C MET A 1 -8.97 -12.71 -16.33
N ASP A 2 -8.91 -14.03 -16.29
CA ASP A 2 -9.35 -14.81 -15.13
C ASP A 2 -8.30 -14.81 -14.01
N ALA A 3 -8.76 -14.86 -12.76
CA ALA A 3 -7.91 -14.88 -11.56
C ALA A 3 -6.86 -16.00 -11.59
N ALA A 4 -7.20 -17.16 -12.18
CA ALA A 4 -6.29 -18.29 -12.37
C ALA A 4 -5.11 -17.98 -13.32
N THR A 5 -5.32 -17.11 -14.31
CA THR A 5 -4.28 -16.70 -15.26
C THR A 5 -3.34 -15.67 -14.63
N GLN A 6 -3.87 -14.79 -13.76
CA GLN A 6 -3.09 -13.82 -13.01
C GLN A 6 -2.22 -14.50 -11.93
N ASP A 7 -2.76 -15.50 -11.21
CA ASP A 7 -1.99 -16.30 -10.26
C ASP A 7 -0.88 -17.11 -10.93
N ARG A 8 -1.15 -17.68 -12.12
CA ARG A 8 -0.11 -18.35 -12.92
C ARG A 8 0.99 -17.39 -13.37
N LEU A 9 0.64 -16.17 -13.78
CA LEU A 9 1.62 -15.15 -14.21
C LEU A 9 2.46 -14.63 -13.04
N VAL A 10 1.86 -14.45 -11.86
CA VAL A 10 2.61 -14.05 -10.65
C VAL A 10 3.50 -15.20 -10.18
N ALA A 11 3.01 -16.44 -10.21
CA ALA A 11 3.79 -17.62 -9.87
C ALA A 11 4.95 -17.83 -10.86
N THR A 12 4.73 -17.70 -12.17
CA THR A 12 5.81 -17.82 -13.16
C THR A 12 6.81 -16.67 -13.03
N THR A 13 6.37 -15.43 -12.79
CA THR A 13 7.30 -14.30 -12.58
C THR A 13 8.13 -14.48 -11.31
N PHE A 14 7.52 -14.95 -10.21
CA PHE A 14 8.21 -15.23 -8.96
C PHE A 14 9.17 -16.41 -9.08
N VAL A 15 8.75 -17.50 -9.74
CA VAL A 15 9.62 -18.66 -10.03
C VAL A 15 10.78 -18.26 -10.92
N THR A 16 10.54 -17.44 -11.95
CA THR A 16 11.59 -16.98 -12.87
C THR A 16 12.58 -16.06 -12.16
N GLN A 17 12.11 -15.12 -11.34
CA GLN A 17 12.99 -14.24 -10.54
C GLN A 17 13.80 -15.03 -9.50
N THR A 18 13.18 -15.99 -8.83
CA THR A 18 13.85 -16.85 -7.84
C THR A 18 14.89 -17.75 -8.51
N ALA A 19 14.54 -18.36 -9.65
CA ALA A 19 15.46 -19.18 -10.44
C ALA A 19 16.63 -18.35 -10.98
N PHE A 20 16.39 -17.11 -11.43
CA PHE A 20 17.44 -16.21 -11.91
C PHE A 20 18.38 -15.80 -10.77
N ALA A 21 17.83 -15.47 -9.59
CA ALA A 21 18.63 -15.15 -8.41
C ALA A 21 19.49 -16.36 -7.97
N LEU A 22 18.92 -17.56 -8.00
CA LEU A 22 19.62 -18.80 -7.66
C LEU A 22 20.73 -19.10 -8.69
N ALA A 23 20.42 -19.01 -9.98
CA ALA A 23 21.38 -19.20 -11.06
C ALA A 23 22.51 -18.17 -11.01
N PHE A 24 22.20 -16.91 -10.72
CA PHE A 24 23.20 -15.86 -10.53
C PHE A 24 24.09 -16.14 -9.32
N ALA A 25 23.52 -16.59 -8.19
CA ALA A 25 24.30 -16.99 -7.02
C ALA A 25 25.25 -18.16 -7.33
N VAL A 26 24.77 -19.18 -8.04
CA VAL A 26 25.59 -20.33 -8.48
C VAL A 26 26.69 -19.89 -9.45
N LEU A 27 26.38 -19.01 -10.42
CA LEU A 27 27.36 -18.46 -11.36
C LEU A 27 28.46 -17.70 -10.62
N VAL A 28 28.09 -16.83 -9.67
CA VAL A 28 29.07 -16.08 -8.87
C VAL A 28 29.90 -17.02 -8.01
N LEU A 29 29.31 -18.06 -7.43
CA LEU A 29 30.03 -19.07 -6.66
C LEU A 29 31.05 -19.80 -7.54
N ALA A 30 30.62 -20.26 -8.72
CA ALA A 30 31.47 -20.95 -9.71
C ALA A 30 32.59 -20.03 -10.21
N ALA A 31 32.29 -18.77 -10.50
CA ALA A 31 33.28 -17.76 -10.89
C ALA A 31 34.29 -17.53 -9.76
N THR A 32 33.83 -17.45 -8.50
CA THR A 32 34.71 -17.26 -7.33
C THR A 32 35.63 -18.47 -7.11
N VAL A 33 35.11 -19.69 -7.28
CA VAL A 33 35.91 -20.93 -7.19
C VAL A 33 36.92 -21.03 -8.32
N PHE A 34 36.52 -20.67 -9.55
CA PHE A 34 37.41 -20.66 -10.71
C PHE A 34 38.52 -19.60 -10.55
N TYR A 35 38.18 -18.41 -10.05
CA TYR A 35 39.13 -17.31 -9.84
C TYR A 35 40.02 -17.49 -8.60
N ALA A 36 39.63 -18.35 -7.67
CA ALA A 36 40.44 -18.70 -6.50
C ALA A 36 41.78 -19.33 -6.87
N GLN A 37 41.93 -19.82 -8.10
CA GLN A 37 43.18 -20.41 -8.60
C GLN A 37 44.26 -19.36 -8.93
N TYR A 38 43.91 -18.09 -9.15
CA TYR A 38 44.83 -17.13 -9.79
C TYR A 38 45.43 -16.05 -8.88
N SER A 39 44.76 -15.59 -7.81
CA SER A 39 45.42 -14.75 -6.79
C SER A 39 44.57 -14.56 -5.52
N GLY A 40 45.21 -14.68 -4.34
CA GLY A 40 44.54 -14.57 -3.05
C GLY A 40 43.91 -13.20 -2.74
N ALA A 41 44.42 -12.11 -3.34
CA ALA A 41 43.91 -10.75 -3.12
C ALA A 41 42.59 -10.48 -3.86
N VAL A 42 42.46 -10.97 -5.11
CA VAL A 42 41.23 -10.80 -5.90
C VAL A 42 40.08 -11.61 -5.28
N ARG A 43 40.37 -12.75 -4.64
CA ARG A 43 39.39 -13.52 -3.86
C ARG A 43 38.73 -12.69 -2.77
N TRP A 44 39.51 -11.92 -2.02
CA TRP A 44 38.98 -11.08 -0.93
C TRP A 44 38.14 -9.93 -1.47
N LEU A 45 38.58 -9.30 -2.56
CA LEU A 45 37.85 -8.20 -3.18
C LEU A 45 36.49 -8.67 -3.74
N LEU A 46 36.44 -9.80 -4.45
CA LEU A 46 35.19 -10.40 -4.94
C LEU A 46 34.25 -10.80 -3.81
N SER A 47 34.79 -11.38 -2.73
CA SER A 47 33.99 -11.77 -1.56
C SER A 47 33.35 -10.56 -0.88
N VAL A 48 34.08 -9.45 -0.76
CA VAL A 48 33.57 -8.18 -0.20
C VAL A 48 32.50 -7.58 -1.11
N VAL A 49 32.71 -7.55 -2.43
CA VAL A 49 31.72 -7.04 -3.39
C VAL A 49 30.45 -7.89 -3.36
N PHE A 50 30.58 -9.22 -3.27
CA PHE A 50 29.44 -10.12 -3.14
C PHE A 50 28.66 -9.90 -1.84
N LEU A 51 29.36 -9.78 -0.71
CA LEU A 51 28.75 -9.43 0.58
C LEU A 51 28.02 -8.08 0.52
N MET A 52 28.61 -7.08 -0.11
CA MET A 52 27.96 -5.77 -0.32
C MET A 52 26.71 -5.91 -1.18
N ALA A 53 26.77 -6.65 -2.28
CA ALA A 53 25.61 -6.87 -3.14
C ALA A 53 24.50 -7.64 -2.42
N ALA A 54 24.84 -8.69 -1.68
CA ALA A 54 23.90 -9.46 -0.87
C ALA A 54 23.26 -8.59 0.23
N ALA A 55 24.06 -7.82 0.96
CA ALA A 55 23.58 -6.89 1.99
C ALA A 55 22.66 -5.82 1.37
N TYR A 56 23.04 -5.25 0.22
CA TYR A 56 22.20 -4.28 -0.49
C TYR A 56 20.86 -4.89 -0.91
N ILE A 57 20.85 -6.11 -1.47
CA ILE A 57 19.63 -6.82 -1.85
C ILE A 57 18.78 -7.10 -0.62
N VAL A 58 19.36 -7.60 0.49
CA VAL A 58 18.65 -7.86 1.74
C VAL A 58 18.05 -6.57 2.30
N VAL A 59 18.82 -5.48 2.40
CA VAL A 59 18.30 -4.19 2.89
C VAL A 59 17.20 -3.64 1.97
N ARG A 60 17.34 -3.80 0.65
CA ARG A 60 16.32 -3.37 -0.31
C ARG A 60 15.04 -4.20 -0.18
N PHE A 61 15.15 -5.53 -0.14
CA PHE A 61 14.00 -6.43 -0.05
C PHE A 61 13.35 -6.42 1.33
N VAL A 62 14.13 -6.51 2.40
CA VAL A 62 13.64 -6.40 3.78
C VAL A 62 13.12 -4.98 4.02
N GLY A 63 13.78 -3.93 3.52
CA GLY A 63 13.27 -2.56 3.63
C GLY A 63 11.93 -2.36 2.91
N MET A 64 11.74 -2.97 1.74
CA MET A 64 10.44 -2.95 1.05
C MET A 64 9.37 -3.79 1.78
N LYS A 65 9.75 -4.96 2.31
CA LYS A 65 8.83 -5.93 2.92
C LYS A 65 8.55 -5.69 4.41
N ALA A 66 9.43 -4.97 5.12
CA ALA A 66 9.27 -4.55 6.51
C ALA A 66 8.55 -3.20 6.61
N ARG A 67 8.57 -2.39 5.55
CA ARG A 67 7.70 -1.20 5.44
C ARG A 67 6.23 -1.56 5.23
N ASP A 68 5.96 -2.78 4.79
CA ASP A 68 4.62 -3.36 4.77
C ASP A 68 4.48 -4.24 6.01
N PRO A 69 3.89 -3.73 7.11
CA PRO A 69 3.70 -4.55 8.29
C PRO A 69 2.80 -5.72 7.89
N ARG A 70 3.37 -6.94 7.81
CA ARG A 70 2.57 -8.17 7.83
C ARG A 70 1.56 -8.01 8.96
N ALA A 71 0.29 -8.13 8.61
CA ALA A 71 -0.83 -7.97 9.52
C ALA A 71 -0.59 -8.77 10.81
N LEU A 72 -0.19 -8.06 11.87
CA LEU A 72 -0.14 -8.60 13.22
C LEU A 72 -1.59 -8.66 13.71
N LEU A 73 -2.29 -9.73 13.31
CA LEU A 73 -3.64 -10.09 13.73
C LEU A 73 -4.71 -9.02 13.43
N PRO A 74 -6.00 -9.39 13.30
CA PRO A 74 -7.05 -8.40 13.20
C PRO A 74 -7.07 -7.58 14.49
N ALA A 75 -6.62 -6.33 14.39
CA ALA A 75 -6.77 -5.37 15.47
C ALA A 75 -8.27 -5.26 15.76
N ARG A 76 -8.68 -5.82 16.90
CA ARG A 76 -9.98 -5.60 17.54
C ARG A 76 -10.30 -4.12 17.39
N ARG A 77 -11.38 -3.79 16.68
CA ARG A 77 -11.92 -2.45 16.41
C ARG A 77 -11.50 -1.47 17.52
N ILE A 78 -10.36 -0.79 17.34
CA ILE A 78 -9.88 0.14 18.36
C ILE A 78 -10.56 1.46 18.03
N GLU A 79 -11.55 1.81 18.84
CA GLU A 79 -11.92 3.18 19.11
C GLU A 79 -10.70 3.89 19.71
N LEU A 80 -9.67 4.16 18.90
CA LEU A 80 -8.49 4.88 19.37
C LEU A 80 -8.77 6.37 19.16
N ARG A 81 -9.47 6.93 20.14
CA ARG A 81 -9.56 8.37 20.36
C ARG A 81 -8.13 8.92 20.51
N ALA A 82 -7.71 9.67 19.50
CA ALA A 82 -6.70 10.73 19.49
C ALA A 82 -5.58 10.66 20.53
N THR A 83 -4.35 10.35 20.08
CA THR A 83 -3.13 10.91 20.68
C THR A 83 -1.97 10.80 19.68
N GLY A 84 -1.56 11.93 19.08
CA GLY A 84 -0.41 12.02 18.17
C GLY A 84 -0.68 11.77 16.67
N ASP A 85 -1.80 12.25 16.14
CA ASP A 85 -2.27 11.86 14.80
C ASP A 85 -1.52 12.49 13.62
N LEU A 86 -0.95 13.69 13.75
CA LEU A 86 -0.32 14.38 12.62
C LEU A 86 0.93 13.65 12.11
N ARG A 87 1.83 13.21 13.01
CA ARG A 87 3.05 12.49 12.62
C ARG A 87 2.74 11.10 12.05
N THR A 88 1.70 10.46 12.58
CA THR A 88 1.22 9.16 12.06
C THR A 88 0.58 9.33 10.69
N LEU A 89 -0.16 10.42 10.48
CA LEU A 89 -0.77 10.76 9.20
C LEU A 89 0.29 11.13 8.16
N THR A 90 1.30 11.95 8.51
CA THR A 90 2.42 12.26 7.60
C THR A 90 3.21 11.01 7.25
N THR A 91 3.49 10.15 8.23
CA THR A 91 4.17 8.86 7.96
C THR A 91 3.33 7.96 7.05
N THR A 92 2.00 7.95 7.23
CA THR A 92 1.08 7.20 6.38
C THR A 92 1.03 7.77 4.97
N LEU A 93 1.03 9.10 4.83
CA LEU A 93 1.10 9.80 3.55
C LEU A 93 2.42 9.53 2.82
N ASP A 94 3.55 9.59 3.51
CA ASP A 94 4.89 9.28 2.95
C ASP A 94 4.97 7.84 2.45
N ARG A 95 4.32 6.91 3.17
CA ARG A 95 4.25 5.51 2.77
C ARG A 95 3.29 5.29 1.60
N ALA A 96 2.17 5.99 1.61
CA ALA A 96 1.19 5.95 0.53
C ALA A 96 1.77 6.54 -0.77
N SER A 97 2.54 7.63 -0.68
CA SER A 97 3.25 8.26 -1.79
C SER A 97 4.38 7.37 -2.34
N ALA A 98 5.02 6.57 -1.48
CA ALA A 98 5.96 5.53 -1.89
C ALA A 98 5.29 4.31 -2.57
N GLY A 99 3.96 4.31 -2.74
CA GLY A 99 3.21 3.27 -3.43
C GLY A 99 2.77 2.10 -2.55
N LEU A 100 2.84 2.22 -1.22
CA LEU A 100 2.41 1.16 -0.31
C LEU A 100 0.88 1.10 -0.24
N LYS A 101 0.30 0.03 -0.80
CA LYS A 101 -1.16 -0.16 -0.94
C LYS A 101 -1.90 -0.08 0.39
N TYR A 102 -1.34 -0.65 1.46
CA TYR A 102 -1.91 -0.56 2.80
C TYR A 102 -2.07 0.90 3.24
N SER A 103 -1.01 1.69 3.14
CA SER A 103 -1.03 3.09 3.54
C SER A 103 -1.95 3.93 2.66
N GLN A 104 -2.09 3.60 1.38
CA GLN A 104 -3.09 4.21 0.49
C GLN A 104 -4.52 3.95 0.96
N VAL A 105 -4.87 2.70 1.30
CA VAL A 105 -6.20 2.34 1.82
C VAL A 105 -6.48 3.03 3.16
N MET A 106 -5.51 3.05 4.07
CA MET A 106 -5.66 3.71 5.37
C MET A 106 -5.83 5.23 5.24
N PHE A 107 -5.05 5.87 4.36
CA PHE A 107 -5.14 7.31 4.13
C PHE A 107 -6.49 7.69 3.51
N ALA A 108 -6.93 6.96 2.47
CA ALA A 108 -8.23 7.17 1.83
C ALA A 108 -9.40 6.92 2.80
N GLY A 109 -9.31 5.88 3.64
CA GLY A 109 -10.29 5.62 4.70
C GLY A 109 -10.42 6.79 5.69
N ARG A 110 -9.30 7.37 6.12
CA ARG A 110 -9.30 8.55 7.00
C ARG A 110 -9.87 9.80 6.34
N MET A 111 -9.54 10.05 5.07
CA MET A 111 -10.13 11.16 4.32
C MET A 111 -11.66 11.03 4.24
N LYS A 112 -12.13 9.82 3.91
CA LYS A 112 -13.55 9.48 3.88
C LYS A 112 -14.21 9.73 5.24
N ASP A 113 -13.65 9.21 6.33
CA ASP A 113 -14.22 9.38 7.68
C ASP A 113 -14.28 10.86 8.08
N ALA A 114 -13.22 11.62 7.85
CA ALA A 114 -13.18 13.05 8.15
C ALA A 114 -14.21 13.85 7.34
N PHE A 115 -14.35 13.53 6.05
CA PHE A 115 -15.33 14.20 5.20
C PHE A 115 -16.77 13.83 5.57
N LEU A 116 -17.06 12.55 5.79
CA LEU A 116 -18.40 12.11 6.19
C LEU A 116 -18.80 12.68 7.56
N GLU A 117 -17.86 12.82 8.48
CA GLU A 117 -18.12 13.49 9.76
C GLU A 117 -18.43 14.98 9.56
N ARG A 118 -17.70 15.67 8.67
CA ARG A 118 -18.04 17.04 8.27
C ARG A 118 -19.45 17.13 7.68
N VAL A 119 -19.81 16.23 6.76
CA VAL A 119 -21.14 16.16 6.16
C VAL A 119 -22.22 15.96 7.22
N ARG A 120 -21.98 15.02 8.15
CA ARG A 120 -22.89 14.73 9.27
C ARG A 120 -23.16 15.97 10.11
N VAL A 121 -22.12 16.71 10.45
CA VAL A 121 -22.22 17.93 11.26
C VAL A 121 -22.91 19.05 10.48
N SER A 122 -22.55 19.28 9.22
CA SER A 122 -23.15 20.34 8.39
C SER A 122 -24.65 20.14 8.15
N HIS A 123 -25.09 18.90 7.92
CA HIS A 123 -26.51 18.58 7.69
C HIS A 123 -27.28 18.18 8.96
N ALA A 124 -26.65 18.30 10.14
CA ALA A 124 -27.22 17.87 11.41
C ALA A 124 -27.79 16.44 11.39
N LEU A 125 -27.16 15.54 10.64
CA LEU A 125 -27.57 14.15 10.50
C LEU A 125 -27.22 13.37 11.76
N SER A 126 -28.10 12.45 12.16
CA SER A 126 -27.71 11.44 13.14
C SER A 126 -26.70 10.47 12.52
N ALA A 127 -25.95 9.74 13.36
CA ALA A 127 -25.06 8.69 12.89
C ALA A 127 -25.83 7.62 12.08
N GLU A 128 -27.05 7.30 12.50
CA GLU A 128 -27.89 6.31 11.83
C GLU A 128 -28.38 6.77 10.45
N ASP A 129 -28.71 8.06 10.30
CA ASP A 129 -29.13 8.62 9.01
C ASP A 129 -27.98 8.61 8.01
N LEU A 130 -26.77 8.94 8.48
CA LEU A 130 -25.57 8.85 7.66
C LEU A 130 -25.25 7.41 7.26
N GLU A 131 -25.36 6.44 8.16
CA GLU A 131 -25.18 5.02 7.82
C GLU A 131 -26.19 4.55 6.76
N ARG A 132 -27.45 4.98 6.87
CA ARG A 132 -28.47 4.69 5.85
C ARG A 132 -28.11 5.32 4.50
N ALA A 133 -27.65 6.57 4.48
CA ALA A 133 -27.18 7.22 3.27
C ALA A 133 -25.92 6.55 2.68
N ARG A 134 -25.02 6.02 3.51
CA ARG A 134 -23.84 5.28 3.04
C ARG A 134 -24.17 3.95 2.38
N ALA A 135 -25.30 3.35 2.72
CA ALA A 135 -25.78 2.12 2.09
C ALA A 135 -26.43 2.35 0.72
N ASP A 136 -26.83 3.60 0.42
CA ASP A 136 -27.49 3.98 -0.83
C ASP A 136 -26.67 5.02 -1.62
N PRO A 137 -26.09 4.65 -2.78
CA PRO A 137 -25.34 5.57 -3.63
C PRO A 137 -26.13 6.80 -4.08
N ALA A 138 -27.45 6.68 -4.26
CA ALA A 138 -28.30 7.79 -4.67
C ALA A 138 -28.48 8.81 -3.54
N ALA A 139 -28.80 8.34 -2.33
CA ALA A 139 -28.90 9.18 -1.15
C ALA A 139 -27.58 9.90 -0.82
N LEU A 140 -26.44 9.21 -0.96
CA LEU A 140 -25.14 9.84 -0.75
C LEU A 140 -24.84 10.91 -1.80
N LEU A 141 -25.29 10.71 -3.03
CA LEU A 141 -25.16 11.71 -4.11
C LEU A 141 -26.04 12.93 -3.89
N GLU A 142 -27.25 12.76 -3.36
CA GLU A 142 -28.12 13.89 -3.02
C GLU A 142 -27.51 14.80 -1.94
N ILE A 143 -26.82 14.21 -0.96
CA ILE A 143 -26.17 14.95 0.12
C ILE A 143 -24.86 15.59 -0.35
N VAL A 144 -24.00 14.83 -1.03
CA VAL A 144 -22.65 15.28 -1.37
C VAL A 144 -22.64 16.14 -2.65
N GLY A 145 -23.52 15.88 -3.61
CA GLY A 145 -23.65 16.64 -4.86
C GLY A 145 -22.54 16.43 -5.89
N ASP A 146 -21.41 15.79 -5.53
CA ASP A 146 -20.31 15.47 -6.44
C ASP A 146 -20.18 13.95 -6.65
N ARG A 147 -20.45 13.50 -7.89
CA ARG A 147 -20.41 12.09 -8.27
C ARG A 147 -19.02 11.46 -8.10
N GLU A 148 -17.95 12.17 -8.43
CA GLU A 148 -16.59 11.65 -8.30
C GLU A 148 -16.24 11.46 -6.83
N LEU A 149 -16.66 12.40 -5.97
CA LEU A 149 -16.45 12.31 -4.55
C LEU A 149 -17.23 11.14 -3.93
N VAL A 150 -18.48 10.92 -4.33
CA VAL A 150 -19.28 9.77 -3.90
C VAL A 150 -18.63 8.44 -4.30
N VAL A 151 -18.14 8.33 -5.54
CA VAL A 151 -17.41 7.14 -5.99
C VAL A 151 -16.18 6.90 -5.14
N PHE A 152 -15.40 7.95 -4.85
CA PHE A 152 -14.24 7.86 -3.97
C PHE A 152 -14.61 7.39 -2.55
N LEU A 153 -15.68 7.93 -1.95
CA LEU A 153 -16.13 7.55 -0.60
C LEU A 153 -16.55 6.07 -0.54
N MET A 154 -17.31 5.61 -1.56
CA MET A 154 -17.73 4.21 -1.65
C MET A 154 -16.57 3.26 -1.90
N GLU A 155 -15.64 3.61 -2.80
CA GLU A 155 -14.46 2.79 -3.06
C GLU A 155 -13.58 2.69 -1.81
N SER A 156 -13.35 3.83 -1.14
CA SER A 156 -12.59 3.89 0.11
C SER A 156 -13.22 3.06 1.21
N GLU A 157 -14.56 3.10 1.34
CA GLU A 157 -15.30 2.28 2.28
C GLU A 157 -15.12 0.79 2.00
N ARG A 158 -15.34 0.38 0.74
CA ARG A 158 -15.23 -1.01 0.32
C ARG A 158 -13.82 -1.55 0.58
N ASN A 159 -12.80 -0.77 0.21
CA ASN A 159 -11.41 -1.16 0.36
C ASN A 159 -10.99 -1.23 1.84
N HIS A 160 -11.47 -0.31 2.67
CA HIS A 160 -11.20 -0.32 4.10
C HIS A 160 -11.90 -1.47 4.82
N ARG A 161 -13.13 -1.83 4.42
CA ARG A 161 -13.92 -2.91 5.03
C ARG A 161 -13.38 -4.31 4.73
N HIS A 162 -12.86 -4.53 3.52
CA HIS A 162 -12.34 -5.83 3.06
C HIS A 162 -10.81 -5.92 3.18
N TRP A 163 -10.19 -4.98 3.89
CA TRP A 163 -8.80 -5.10 4.28
C TRP A 163 -8.65 -6.23 5.33
N PRO A 164 -7.57 -7.04 5.29
CA PRO A 164 -6.42 -7.01 4.37
C PRO A 164 -6.60 -7.73 3.03
N ASP A 165 -7.68 -8.47 2.85
CA ASP A 165 -7.86 -9.40 1.74
C ASP A 165 -7.90 -8.74 0.36
N VAL A 166 -8.28 -7.46 0.30
CA VAL A 166 -8.35 -6.69 -0.96
C VAL A 166 -6.98 -6.22 -1.48
N LEU A 167 -5.95 -6.12 -0.62
CA LEU A 167 -4.65 -5.53 -0.98
C LEU A 167 -3.92 -6.19 -2.18
N PRO A 168 -3.95 -7.52 -2.36
CA PRO A 168 -3.34 -8.15 -3.52
C PRO A 168 -3.94 -7.68 -4.85
N TYR A 169 -5.25 -7.39 -4.85
CA TYR A 169 -6.04 -7.08 -6.03
C TYR A 169 -6.06 -5.59 -6.38
N LEU A 170 -5.73 -4.71 -5.43
CA LEU A 170 -5.67 -3.27 -5.70
C LEU A 170 -4.49 -2.94 -6.62
N PRO A 171 -4.68 -2.09 -7.65
CA PRO A 171 -3.57 -1.61 -8.46
C PRO A 171 -2.64 -0.73 -7.61
N THR A 172 -1.33 -0.83 -7.84
CA THR A 172 -0.39 0.12 -7.24
C THR A 172 -0.58 1.49 -7.88
N ARG A 173 -1.19 2.43 -7.16
CA ARG A 173 -1.44 3.79 -7.66
C ARG A 173 -0.18 4.64 -7.50
N LYS A 174 0.59 4.81 -8.57
CA LYS A 174 1.78 5.70 -8.58
C LYS A 174 1.41 7.18 -8.44
N SER A 175 0.19 7.55 -8.84
CA SER A 175 -0.34 8.91 -8.77
C SER A 175 -1.28 9.13 -7.58
N PHE A 176 -1.16 8.32 -6.52
CA PHE A 176 -2.05 8.41 -5.36
C PHE A 176 -2.09 9.81 -4.75
N VAL A 177 -0.93 10.48 -4.65
CA VAL A 177 -0.85 11.84 -4.07
C VAL A 177 -1.68 12.84 -4.88
N ALA A 178 -1.54 12.84 -6.21
CA ALA A 178 -2.30 13.75 -7.08
C ALA A 178 -3.81 13.48 -7.05
N GLU A 179 -4.22 12.22 -6.85
CA GLU A 179 -5.62 11.85 -6.66
C GLU A 179 -6.13 12.29 -5.28
N ALA A 180 -5.37 12.03 -4.22
CA ALA A 180 -5.69 12.42 -2.86
C ALA A 180 -5.80 13.95 -2.72
N ASP A 181 -4.85 14.71 -3.26
CA ASP A 181 -4.89 16.18 -3.26
C ASP A 181 -6.12 16.73 -4.00
N ARG A 182 -6.48 16.10 -5.14
CA ARG A 182 -7.68 16.47 -5.89
C ARG A 182 -8.95 16.21 -5.09
N MET A 183 -9.05 15.04 -4.44
CA MET A 183 -10.21 14.71 -3.62
C MET A 183 -10.28 15.60 -2.38
N LEU A 184 -9.15 15.90 -1.73
CA LEU A 184 -9.08 16.85 -0.62
C LEU A 184 -9.58 18.24 -1.06
N ALA A 185 -9.12 18.76 -2.19
CA ALA A 185 -9.58 20.05 -2.70
C ALA A 185 -11.11 20.10 -2.92
N LYS A 186 -11.68 19.00 -3.44
CA LYS A 186 -13.15 18.87 -3.57
C LYS A 186 -13.86 18.81 -2.23
N MET A 187 -13.33 18.03 -1.28
CA MET A 187 -13.86 17.93 0.08
C MET A 187 -13.79 19.26 0.82
N GLU A 188 -12.75 20.05 0.61
CA GLU A 188 -12.58 21.37 1.20
C GLU A 188 -13.56 22.38 0.61
N ALA A 189 -13.72 22.37 -0.73
CA ALA A 189 -14.62 23.24 -1.47
C ALA A 189 -16.11 22.92 -1.27
N TRP A 190 -16.44 21.71 -0.82
CA TRP A 190 -17.79 21.29 -0.48
C TRP A 190 -18.38 22.19 0.64
N ARG A 191 -19.59 22.70 0.43
CA ARG A 191 -20.30 23.63 1.34
C ARG A 191 -21.58 23.01 1.86
#